data_AF-E7MLT1-F1
#
_entry.id   AF-E7MLT1-F1
#
_cell.length_a   1.000
_cell.length_b   1.000
_cell.length_c   1.000
_cell.angle_alpha   90.00
_cell.angle_beta   90.00
_cell.angle_gamma   90.00
#
_symmetry.space_group_name_H-M   'P 1'
#
loop_
_entity.id
_entity.type
_entity.pdbx_description
1 polymer ?
#
loop_
_entity_poly.entity_id
_entity_poly.type
_entity_poly.pdbx_seq_one_letter_code
_entity_poly.pdbx_strand_id
1 'polypeptide(L)'
;MNKRLFAACLSVGMLLAGCSTKKSTTVKDGTYEETVDGRNGKVTVSTTISSGKITNVEVKDNEETPEIAGTAITELPKKIVEKNSPNVDGVTGATITSDAIKEAVKNAIKTAGGDPDSFGGDSAQASESKTEKLTADVVVIGAGGAGITAALTAQQNGAQVILLEKSANIGGVSVIAGGPMGINSKEQKEAGVAGTFTTQEVLAHWQSYNCWMDDGQLFYNIANRSGETIDWLEENGMDFVYVGNEQAAHANGFPTYHAYADQSNKLGYYQALLKQFENAGGKIYYQTPAVELKSEDNKITGVVAKSSDTTYEISCDAAVLATGGFGANADVIEKEVGFPLVTFTTGTQTGDGATMSQAIGAGKGKTIQQYHGVTSYSGIEPGSGKDEIAKAIYLATSIWVNQRGSRFAPEDLNYDTALSSNAAATQGEYYFSIMSDDMVKKVEQGGSKELNVETAVGYQPSLPLFSVNEPWTEFRSALEDGVKNGTVFKGDTVEDLAKAMGVDANALKKTITAYNADCANGSDAVYGKDSKYMLSLGDGPYYAVKARPVSLGGIGGVLVNSNLEVIKQDGTVIGGLYAAGNEIAEIYNNSYPLVEGITLMTALTGGRICGEAAAEYATK
;
A
#
# COMPACT_ATOMS: atom_id res chain seq x y z
N MET A 1 -3.31 42.74 44.33
CA MET A 1 -2.00 43.44 44.38
C MET A 1 -1.07 42.71 43.42
N ASN A 2 -0.81 43.31 42.25
CA ASN A 2 0.32 43.10 41.32
C ASN A 2 -0.12 43.43 39.88
N LYS A 3 0.16 44.68 39.50
CA LYS A 3 0.09 45.24 38.15
C LYS A 3 1.39 44.93 37.41
N ARG A 4 1.35 44.57 36.13
CA ARG A 4 2.31 45.00 35.07
C ARG A 4 1.59 44.89 33.71
N LEU A 5 1.13 46.01 33.14
CA LEU A 5 1.81 46.95 32.23
C LEU A 5 2.02 46.40 30.81
N PHE A 6 1.08 46.77 29.94
CA PHE A 6 1.26 46.88 28.48
C PHE A 6 2.21 48.06 28.20
N ALA A 7 3.24 47.83 27.39
CA ALA A 7 4.09 48.89 26.85
C ALA A 7 3.93 48.91 25.32
N ALA A 8 3.27 49.96 24.83
CA ALA A 8 3.26 50.33 23.42
C ALA A 8 4.50 51.22 23.16
N CYS A 9 5.41 50.76 22.30
CA CYS A 9 6.50 51.57 21.79
C CYS A 9 6.17 52.00 20.35
N LEU A 10 5.86 53.29 20.19
CA LEU A 10 6.03 54.01 18.92
C LEU A 10 7.53 54.13 18.63
N SER A 11 7.98 53.67 17.47
CA SER A 11 9.27 54.05 16.90
C SER A 11 9.05 54.60 15.48
N VAL A 12 9.20 55.91 15.36
CA VAL A 12 9.40 56.63 14.10
C VAL A 12 10.82 56.33 13.63
N GLY A 13 10.97 55.71 12.46
CA GLY A 13 12.26 55.38 11.86
C GLY A 13 12.27 55.73 10.37
N MET A 14 13.13 56.69 10.03
CA MET A 14 13.49 57.20 8.69
C MET A 14 13.32 56.24 7.51
N LEU A 15 12.63 56.72 6.47
CA LEU A 15 12.74 56.24 5.09
C LEU A 15 14.18 56.46 4.58
N LEU A 16 15.02 55.44 4.69
CA LEU A 16 16.19 55.29 3.82
C LEU A 16 15.74 54.53 2.59
N ALA A 17 15.63 55.24 1.47
CA ALA A 17 15.53 54.65 0.14
C ALA A 17 16.86 53.94 -0.18
N GLY A 18 17.01 52.72 0.33
CA GLY A 18 18.03 51.80 -0.14
C GLY A 18 17.60 51.26 -1.49
N CYS A 19 18.22 51.74 -2.57
CA CYS A 19 18.24 51.02 -3.84
C CYS A 19 18.87 49.66 -3.60
N SER A 20 18.05 48.65 -3.31
CA SER A 20 18.39 47.24 -3.50
C SER A 20 18.58 47.05 -5.00
N THR A 21 19.81 47.13 -5.47
CA THR A 21 20.20 46.56 -6.75
C THR A 21 19.84 45.08 -6.71
N LYS A 22 18.73 44.70 -7.36
CA LYS A 22 18.47 43.31 -7.73
C LYS A 22 19.72 42.86 -8.49
N LYS A 23 20.57 42.03 -7.86
CA LYS A 23 21.53 41.22 -8.61
C LYS A 23 20.67 40.36 -9.52
N SER A 24 20.58 40.74 -10.78
CA SER A 24 20.18 39.85 -11.85
C SER A 24 21.24 38.76 -11.92
N THR A 25 21.08 37.70 -11.12
CA THR A 25 21.78 36.45 -11.35
C THR A 25 21.25 35.91 -12.66
N THR A 26 21.98 36.19 -13.74
CA THR A 26 21.73 35.58 -15.03
C THR A 26 21.92 34.08 -14.85
N VAL A 27 20.82 33.34 -14.94
CA VAL A 27 20.84 31.87 -14.90
C VAL A 27 21.74 31.41 -16.04
N LYS A 28 22.70 30.54 -15.75
CA LYS A 28 23.63 30.03 -16.74
C LYS A 28 22.91 29.03 -17.64
N ASP A 29 23.08 29.22 -18.94
CA ASP A 29 22.66 28.23 -19.92
C ASP A 29 23.54 26.97 -19.80
N GLY A 30 22.92 25.81 -19.95
CA GLY A 30 23.60 24.52 -19.84
C GLY A 30 22.64 23.37 -19.64
N THR A 31 23.18 22.15 -19.70
CA THR A 31 22.49 20.94 -19.27
C THR A 31 23.09 20.50 -17.95
N TYR A 32 22.22 20.29 -16.97
CA TYR A 32 22.56 19.95 -15.60
C TYR A 32 21.95 18.61 -15.26
N GLU A 33 22.77 17.66 -14.83
CA GLU A 33 22.33 16.33 -14.41
C GLU A 33 22.40 16.23 -12.90
N GLU A 34 21.26 15.92 -12.29
CA GLU A 34 21.13 15.80 -10.85
C GLU A 34 20.56 14.42 -10.53
N THR A 35 21.17 13.75 -9.55
CA THR A 35 20.71 12.45 -9.05
C THR A 35 20.20 12.63 -7.64
N VAL A 36 18.96 12.23 -7.40
CA VAL A 36 18.28 12.32 -6.10
C VAL A 36 17.72 10.96 -5.69
N ASP A 37 17.32 10.82 -4.43
CA ASP A 37 16.66 9.61 -3.95
C ASP A 37 15.18 9.60 -4.41
N GLY A 38 14.78 8.53 -5.09
CA GLY A 38 13.40 8.23 -5.47
C GLY A 38 12.74 7.23 -4.53
N ARG A 39 11.67 6.58 -4.99
CA ARG A 39 10.93 5.57 -4.21
C ARG A 39 11.73 4.28 -4.04
N ASN A 40 12.32 3.78 -5.13
CA ASN A 40 12.92 2.44 -5.16
C ASN A 40 14.45 2.47 -5.27
N GLY A 41 15.03 3.65 -5.43
CA GLY A 41 16.44 3.85 -5.70
C GLY A 41 16.68 5.26 -6.20
N LYS A 42 17.83 5.49 -6.82
CA LYS A 42 18.19 6.82 -7.31
C LYS A 42 17.46 7.15 -8.61
N VAL A 43 17.08 8.43 -8.77
CA VAL A 43 16.51 8.98 -10.00
C VAL A 43 17.45 10.07 -10.52
N THR A 44 17.93 9.91 -11.74
CA THR A 44 18.79 10.89 -12.42
C THR A 44 17.96 11.69 -13.43
N VAL A 45 17.96 13.02 -13.29
CA VAL A 45 17.23 13.93 -14.18
C VAL A 45 18.19 14.91 -14.83
N SER A 46 18.10 15.00 -16.16
CA SER A 46 18.82 15.96 -17.00
C SER A 46 17.91 17.16 -17.28
N THR A 47 18.33 18.36 -16.88
CA THR A 47 17.60 19.61 -17.09
C THR A 47 18.41 20.55 -17.97
N THR A 48 17.86 20.96 -19.11
CA THR A 48 18.48 21.95 -20.00
C THR A 48 17.86 23.32 -19.79
N ILE A 49 18.71 24.30 -19.48
CA ILE A 49 18.35 25.71 -19.40
C ILE A 49 18.98 26.44 -20.59
N SER A 50 18.15 27.19 -21.34
CA SER A 50 18.64 28.08 -22.39
C SER A 50 17.89 29.40 -22.37
N SER A 51 18.63 30.50 -22.51
CA SER A 51 18.11 31.86 -22.48
C SER A 51 17.26 32.13 -21.23
N GLY A 52 17.67 31.57 -20.08
CA GLY A 52 16.95 31.71 -18.81
C GLY A 52 15.63 30.96 -18.70
N LYS A 53 15.37 29.97 -19.57
CA LYS A 53 14.18 29.10 -19.54
C LYS A 53 14.57 27.64 -19.47
N ILE A 54 13.73 26.82 -18.84
CA ILE A 54 13.80 25.36 -18.90
C ILE A 54 13.31 24.95 -20.29
N THR A 55 14.20 24.42 -21.13
CA THR A 55 13.87 24.01 -22.50
C THR A 55 13.74 22.51 -22.66
N ASN A 56 14.32 21.73 -21.74
CA ASN A 56 14.18 20.28 -21.71
C ASN A 56 14.31 19.76 -20.28
N VAL A 57 13.54 18.73 -19.95
CA VAL A 57 13.71 17.93 -18.75
C VAL A 57 13.57 16.47 -19.18
N GLU A 58 14.51 15.62 -18.79
CA GLU A 58 14.52 14.21 -19.16
C GLU A 58 14.95 13.38 -17.96
N VAL A 59 14.14 12.39 -17.58
CA VAL A 59 14.56 11.38 -16.60
C VAL A 59 15.40 10.33 -17.34
N LYS A 60 16.64 10.12 -16.88
CA LYS A 60 17.63 9.22 -17.49
C LYS A 60 17.54 7.82 -16.88
N ASP A 61 18.23 7.64 -15.74
CA ASP A 61 18.28 6.39 -15.01
C ASP A 61 17.35 6.46 -13.80
N ASN A 62 16.60 5.39 -13.56
CA ASN A 62 15.76 5.25 -12.38
C ASN A 62 15.47 3.77 -12.09
N GLU A 63 15.19 3.45 -10.82
CA GLU A 63 14.78 2.11 -10.36
C GLU A 63 13.29 2.07 -9.97
N GLU A 64 12.53 3.10 -10.34
CA GLU A 64 11.13 3.25 -9.95
C GLU A 64 10.25 2.14 -10.56
N THR A 65 9.18 1.77 -9.85
CA THR A 65 8.18 0.81 -10.34
C THR A 65 7.50 1.39 -11.59
N PRO A 66 7.71 0.82 -12.79
CA PRO A 66 7.23 1.42 -14.05
C PRO A 66 5.72 1.68 -14.06
N GLU A 67 4.94 0.78 -13.45
CA GLU A 67 3.48 0.84 -13.38
C GLU A 67 2.96 1.98 -12.50
N ILE A 68 3.77 2.43 -11.54
CA ILE A 68 3.43 3.53 -10.62
C ILE A 68 3.99 4.84 -11.15
N ALA A 69 5.28 4.84 -11.49
CA ALA A 69 6.07 6.03 -11.78
C ALA A 69 6.07 6.46 -13.25
N GLY A 70 5.70 5.59 -14.18
CA GLY A 70 5.88 5.81 -15.62
C GLY A 70 5.30 7.15 -16.10
N THR A 71 4.11 7.52 -15.63
CA THR A 71 3.46 8.79 -16.01
C THR A 71 4.12 10.01 -15.36
N ALA A 72 4.65 9.89 -14.14
CA ALA A 72 5.47 10.95 -13.55
C ALA A 72 6.77 11.13 -14.35
N ILE A 73 7.39 10.04 -14.77
CA ILE A 73 8.63 10.03 -15.55
C ILE A 73 8.44 10.67 -16.93
N THR A 74 7.28 10.49 -17.58
CA THR A 74 7.04 10.98 -18.94
C THR A 74 6.32 12.32 -19.03
N GLU A 75 5.31 12.57 -18.19
CA GLU A 75 4.44 13.75 -18.30
C GLU A 75 4.86 14.92 -17.41
N LEU A 76 5.43 14.66 -16.23
CA LEU A 76 5.86 15.72 -15.33
C LEU A 76 6.99 16.59 -15.94
N PRO A 77 8.02 16.01 -16.60
CA PRO A 77 9.02 16.80 -17.31
C PRO A 77 8.42 17.76 -18.35
N LYS A 78 7.40 17.31 -19.10
CA LYS A 78 6.71 18.15 -20.09
C LYS A 78 6.01 19.33 -19.42
N LYS A 79 5.29 19.10 -18.31
CA LYS A 79 4.63 20.16 -17.53
C LYS A 79 5.62 21.19 -16.99
N ILE A 80 6.78 20.74 -16.51
CA ILE A 80 7.84 21.64 -16.01
C ILE A 80 8.38 22.54 -17.12
N VAL A 81 8.64 21.97 -18.32
CA VAL A 81 9.08 22.74 -19.50
C VAL A 81 7.98 23.72 -19.93
N GLU A 82 6.74 23.27 -20.03
CA GLU A 82 5.60 24.09 -20.45
C GLU A 82 5.34 25.27 -19.51
N LYS A 83 5.34 25.02 -18.20
CA LYS A 83 5.18 26.05 -17.16
C LYS A 83 6.45 26.84 -16.90
N ASN A 84 7.58 26.44 -17.48
CA ASN A 84 8.90 26.99 -17.22
C ASN A 84 9.21 27.08 -15.71
N SER A 85 8.75 26.09 -14.93
CA SER A 85 8.84 26.11 -13.46
C SER A 85 8.86 24.69 -12.90
N PRO A 86 9.67 24.40 -11.86
CA PRO A 86 9.59 23.14 -11.14
C PRO A 86 8.38 23.06 -10.20
N ASN A 87 7.65 24.17 -9.99
CA ASN A 87 6.50 24.24 -9.09
C ASN A 87 5.21 23.91 -9.83
N VAL A 88 5.13 22.68 -10.34
CA VAL A 88 3.93 22.11 -10.96
C VAL A 88 3.30 21.05 -10.07
N ASP A 89 2.02 20.79 -10.27
CA ASP A 89 1.32 19.70 -9.58
C ASP A 89 1.96 18.35 -9.93
N GLY A 90 2.22 17.55 -8.88
CA GLY A 90 2.72 16.19 -9.04
C GLY A 90 1.69 15.27 -9.67
N VAL A 91 2.15 14.11 -10.17
CA VAL A 91 1.23 13.08 -10.64
C VAL A 91 0.66 12.34 -9.44
N THR A 92 -0.64 12.49 -9.20
CA THR A 92 -1.38 11.74 -8.16
C THR A 92 -1.09 10.25 -8.28
N GLY A 93 -0.66 9.63 -7.19
CA GLY A 93 -0.28 8.22 -7.14
C GLY A 93 1.20 7.91 -7.46
N ALA A 94 1.95 8.92 -7.89
CA ALA A 94 3.39 8.85 -8.11
C ALA A 94 4.09 10.01 -7.39
N THR A 95 3.62 10.34 -6.18
CA THR A 95 4.06 11.53 -5.43
C THR A 95 5.55 11.51 -5.14
N ILE A 96 6.10 10.41 -4.63
CA ILE A 96 7.52 10.29 -4.28
C ILE A 96 8.38 10.51 -5.54
N THR A 97 8.06 9.83 -6.64
CA THR A 97 8.77 10.03 -7.92
C THR A 97 8.60 11.45 -8.46
N SER A 98 7.40 12.02 -8.35
CA SER A 98 7.11 13.39 -8.80
C SER A 98 7.93 14.41 -8.02
N ASP A 99 8.03 14.21 -6.70
CA ASP A 99 8.81 15.06 -5.81
C ASP A 99 10.31 14.93 -6.08
N ALA A 100 10.81 13.71 -6.32
CA ALA A 100 12.19 13.47 -6.75
C ALA A 100 12.51 14.21 -8.07
N ILE A 101 11.66 14.09 -9.09
CA ILE A 101 11.87 14.80 -10.37
C ILE A 101 11.87 16.32 -10.16
N LYS A 102 10.91 16.86 -9.40
CA LYS A 102 10.86 18.29 -9.08
C LYS A 102 12.09 18.73 -8.29
N GLU A 103 12.55 17.94 -7.33
CA GLU A 103 13.74 18.22 -6.54
C GLU A 103 15.01 18.24 -7.41
N ALA A 104 15.18 17.28 -8.31
CA ALA A 104 16.31 17.24 -9.24
C ALA A 104 16.32 18.49 -10.14
N VAL A 105 15.17 18.92 -10.66
CA VAL A 105 15.06 20.17 -11.43
C VAL A 105 15.36 21.40 -10.56
N LYS A 106 14.89 21.43 -9.31
CA LYS A 106 15.21 22.51 -8.36
C LYS A 106 16.71 22.57 -8.09
N ASN A 107 17.38 21.43 -7.95
CA ASN A 107 18.83 21.36 -7.76
C ASN A 107 19.57 21.85 -9.02
N ALA A 108 19.13 21.44 -10.21
CA ALA A 108 19.69 21.91 -11.48
C ALA A 108 19.59 23.44 -11.62
N ILE A 109 18.45 24.02 -11.27
CA ILE A 109 18.26 25.49 -11.28
C ILE A 109 19.22 26.18 -10.29
N LYS A 110 19.39 25.64 -9.08
CA LYS A 110 20.37 26.17 -8.10
C LYS A 110 21.78 26.09 -8.66
N THR A 111 22.16 24.96 -9.27
CA THR A 111 23.47 24.75 -9.91
C THR A 111 23.70 25.75 -11.06
N ALA A 112 22.66 26.07 -11.82
CA ALA A 112 22.67 27.10 -12.86
C ALA A 112 22.74 28.55 -12.32
N GLY A 113 22.63 28.74 -11.00
CA GLY A 113 22.64 30.06 -10.35
C GLY A 113 21.29 30.76 -10.34
N GLY A 114 20.20 30.05 -10.58
CA GLY A 114 18.82 30.53 -10.44
C GLY A 114 18.22 30.23 -9.06
N ASP A 115 17.08 30.87 -8.78
CA ASP A 115 16.24 30.57 -7.61
C ASP A 115 15.05 29.71 -8.06
N PRO A 116 14.93 28.44 -7.63
CA PRO A 116 13.87 27.55 -8.09
C PRO A 116 12.46 27.99 -7.70
N ASP A 117 12.30 28.70 -6.58
CA ASP A 117 10.97 29.09 -6.09
C ASP A 117 10.38 30.25 -6.91
N SER A 118 11.25 31.06 -7.52
CA SER A 118 10.88 32.18 -8.39
C SER A 118 11.21 31.97 -9.87
N PHE A 119 11.67 30.77 -10.25
CA PHE A 119 12.08 30.46 -11.61
C PHE A 119 10.91 30.53 -12.59
N GLY A 120 11.05 31.36 -13.62
CA GLY A 120 10.07 31.48 -14.70
C GLY A 120 8.79 32.26 -14.36
N GLY A 121 8.74 33.00 -13.25
CA GLY A 121 7.53 33.65 -12.71
C GLY A 121 6.64 34.37 -13.75
N ASP A 122 5.37 33.98 -13.82
CA ASP A 122 4.30 34.45 -12.92
C ASP A 122 3.57 33.22 -12.36
N SER A 123 3.20 33.26 -11.08
CA SER A 123 2.34 32.26 -10.44
C SER A 123 1.12 32.00 -11.31
N ALA A 124 0.84 30.73 -11.59
CA ALA A 124 -0.35 30.28 -12.30
C ALA A 124 -1.59 31.06 -11.83
N GLN A 125 -2.09 31.99 -12.66
CA GLN A 125 -3.47 32.44 -12.53
C GLN A 125 -4.32 31.18 -12.64
N ALA A 126 -5.03 30.84 -11.57
CA ALA A 126 -6.07 29.83 -11.61
C ALA A 126 -7.02 30.23 -12.75
N SER A 127 -7.01 29.43 -13.82
CA SER A 127 -8.03 29.47 -14.86
C SER A 127 -9.39 29.47 -14.17
N GLU A 128 -10.34 30.30 -14.61
CA GLU A 128 -11.73 30.16 -14.18
C GLU A 128 -12.16 28.70 -14.42
N SER A 129 -12.65 28.03 -13.38
CA SER A 129 -13.06 26.63 -13.47
C SER A 129 -14.31 26.54 -14.35
N LYS A 130 -14.20 25.85 -15.48
CA LYS A 130 -15.32 25.54 -16.37
C LYS A 130 -16.26 24.57 -15.66
N THR A 131 -17.57 24.73 -15.80
CA THR A 131 -18.54 23.73 -15.35
C THR A 131 -19.11 22.98 -16.54
N GLU A 132 -19.03 21.65 -16.55
CA GLU A 132 -19.63 20.79 -17.56
C GLU A 132 -20.73 19.93 -16.93
N LYS A 133 -21.88 19.86 -17.57
CA LYS A 133 -23.00 19.02 -17.15
C LYS A 133 -23.04 17.77 -18.02
N LEU A 134 -22.94 16.61 -17.38
CA LEU A 134 -22.98 15.31 -18.03
C LEU A 134 -24.16 14.49 -17.49
N THR A 135 -24.53 13.46 -18.25
CA THR A 135 -25.53 12.47 -17.85
C THR A 135 -24.96 11.09 -18.15
N ALA A 136 -25.20 10.16 -17.24
CA ALA A 136 -24.92 8.73 -17.39
C ALA A 136 -26.00 7.95 -16.65
N ASP A 137 -26.21 6.69 -17.03
CA ASP A 137 -27.08 5.81 -16.26
C ASP A 137 -26.36 5.40 -14.96
N VAL A 138 -25.07 5.07 -15.09
CA VAL A 138 -24.19 4.64 -13.98
C VAL A 138 -22.90 5.47 -13.97
N VAL A 139 -22.52 5.94 -12.79
CA VAL A 139 -21.18 6.50 -12.55
C VAL A 139 -20.36 5.56 -11.67
N VAL A 140 -19.20 5.14 -12.15
CA VAL A 140 -18.24 4.34 -11.38
C VAL A 140 -17.09 5.21 -10.91
N ILE A 141 -16.73 5.14 -9.63
CA ILE A 141 -15.75 6.02 -9.01
C ILE A 141 -14.53 5.22 -8.56
N GLY A 142 -13.41 5.42 -9.27
CA GLY A 142 -12.13 4.72 -9.09
C GLY A 142 -11.90 3.68 -10.18
N ALA A 143 -10.78 3.74 -10.89
CA ALA A 143 -10.41 2.79 -11.95
C ALA A 143 -9.44 1.71 -11.46
N GLY A 144 -9.64 1.22 -10.23
CA GLY A 144 -8.99 0.01 -9.73
C GLY A 144 -9.69 -1.26 -10.22
N GLY A 145 -9.31 -2.43 -9.69
CA GLY A 145 -9.91 -3.70 -10.11
C GLY A 145 -11.43 -3.74 -9.95
N ALA A 146 -11.97 -3.25 -8.83
CA ALA A 146 -13.41 -3.20 -8.60
C ALA A 146 -14.14 -2.26 -9.58
N GLY A 147 -13.55 -1.11 -9.90
CA GLY A 147 -14.23 -0.13 -10.74
C GLY A 147 -14.17 -0.47 -12.21
N ILE A 148 -13.06 -1.03 -12.70
CA ILE A 148 -12.96 -1.47 -14.10
C ILE A 148 -13.91 -2.64 -14.36
N THR A 149 -14.01 -3.62 -13.44
CA THR A 149 -14.99 -4.70 -13.61
C THR A 149 -16.42 -4.18 -13.51
N ALA A 150 -16.73 -3.33 -12.54
CA ALA A 150 -18.06 -2.70 -12.45
C ALA A 150 -18.44 -1.93 -13.71
N ALA A 151 -17.52 -1.11 -14.23
CA ALA A 151 -17.77 -0.27 -15.40
C ALA A 151 -17.99 -1.10 -16.67
N LEU A 152 -17.11 -2.08 -16.94
CA LEU A 152 -17.25 -2.96 -18.09
C LEU A 152 -18.53 -3.80 -17.99
N THR A 153 -18.83 -4.37 -16.82
CA THR A 153 -20.02 -5.17 -16.63
C THR A 153 -21.30 -4.36 -16.78
N ALA A 154 -21.38 -3.16 -16.19
CA ALA A 154 -22.54 -2.28 -16.37
C ALA A 154 -22.74 -1.90 -17.86
N GLN A 155 -21.65 -1.58 -18.56
CA GLN A 155 -21.68 -1.24 -19.99
C GLN A 155 -22.15 -2.44 -20.84
N GLN A 156 -21.68 -3.66 -20.55
CA GLN A 156 -22.12 -4.88 -21.23
C GLN A 156 -23.60 -5.22 -20.97
N ASN A 157 -24.15 -4.74 -19.84
CA ASN A 157 -25.57 -4.86 -19.51
C ASN A 157 -26.41 -3.68 -20.03
N GLY A 158 -25.85 -2.84 -20.90
CA GLY A 158 -26.60 -1.84 -21.66
C GLY A 158 -26.71 -0.46 -21.01
N ALA A 159 -26.09 -0.24 -19.84
CA ALA A 159 -26.04 1.09 -19.23
C ALA A 159 -25.04 2.00 -19.96
N GLN A 160 -25.32 3.31 -19.98
CA GLN A 160 -24.34 4.34 -20.32
C GLN A 160 -23.49 4.67 -19.10
N VAL A 161 -22.20 4.35 -19.16
CA VAL A 161 -21.33 4.43 -17.99
C VAL A 161 -20.27 5.52 -18.15
N ILE A 162 -20.08 6.29 -17.07
CA ILE A 162 -18.91 7.16 -16.88
C ILE A 162 -18.06 6.58 -15.74
N LEU A 163 -16.77 6.35 -16.02
CA LEU A 163 -15.76 5.94 -15.05
C LEU A 163 -14.86 7.13 -14.69
N LEU A 164 -14.72 7.43 -13.40
CA LEU A 164 -13.88 8.51 -12.88
C LEU A 164 -12.62 7.93 -12.22
N GLU A 165 -11.46 8.50 -12.54
CA GLU A 165 -10.18 8.14 -11.90
C GLU A 165 -9.44 9.41 -11.49
N LYS A 166 -9.00 9.47 -10.23
CA LYS A 166 -8.33 10.67 -9.69
C LYS A 166 -6.86 10.78 -10.08
N SER A 167 -6.23 9.66 -10.39
CA SER A 167 -4.85 9.60 -10.84
C SER A 167 -4.76 9.63 -12.37
N ALA A 168 -3.54 9.72 -12.87
CA ALA A 168 -3.28 9.65 -14.31
C ALA A 168 -3.20 8.20 -14.82
N ASN A 169 -3.22 7.22 -13.91
CA ASN A 169 -3.08 5.79 -14.22
C ASN A 169 -4.29 5.02 -13.70
N ILE A 170 -4.62 3.91 -14.34
CA ILE A 170 -5.59 2.95 -13.81
C ILE A 170 -4.92 1.92 -12.89
N GLY A 171 -5.73 1.07 -12.28
CA GLY A 171 -5.32 -0.15 -11.58
C GLY A 171 -5.22 0.02 -10.06
N GLY A 172 -4.78 1.19 -9.57
CA GLY A 172 -4.62 1.45 -8.14
C GLY A 172 -3.79 0.36 -7.45
N VAL A 173 -4.16 -0.05 -6.24
CA VAL A 173 -3.47 -1.15 -5.53
C VAL A 173 -3.70 -2.53 -6.18
N SER A 174 -4.63 -2.66 -7.13
CA SER A 174 -4.91 -3.94 -7.78
C SER A 174 -3.79 -4.38 -8.74
N VAL A 175 -2.97 -3.44 -9.26
CA VAL A 175 -1.81 -3.79 -10.12
C VAL A 175 -0.58 -4.30 -9.36
N ILE A 176 -0.56 -4.17 -8.02
CA ILE A 176 0.51 -4.74 -7.20
C ILE A 176 0.17 -6.14 -6.65
N ALA A 177 -1.08 -6.59 -6.78
CA ALA A 177 -1.52 -7.89 -6.32
C ALA A 177 -0.98 -9.05 -7.17
N GLY A 178 -0.86 -10.24 -6.59
CA GLY A 178 -0.39 -11.45 -7.30
C GLY A 178 -1.47 -12.15 -8.14
N GLY A 179 -2.72 -12.11 -7.69
CA GLY A 179 -3.86 -12.72 -8.38
C GLY A 179 -5.09 -12.92 -7.48
N PRO A 180 -6.26 -13.27 -8.05
CA PRO A 180 -7.49 -13.45 -7.29
C PRO A 180 -7.70 -14.87 -6.78
N MET A 181 -8.63 -14.96 -5.83
CA MET A 181 -9.25 -16.21 -5.41
C MET A 181 -10.38 -16.60 -6.36
N GLY A 182 -10.47 -17.88 -6.69
CA GLY A 182 -11.57 -18.50 -7.43
C GLY A 182 -12.11 -19.76 -6.78
N ILE A 183 -13.42 -19.97 -6.91
CA ILE A 183 -14.11 -21.21 -6.55
C ILE A 183 -14.91 -21.71 -7.74
N ASN A 184 -14.64 -22.95 -8.16
CA ASN A 184 -15.26 -23.65 -9.29
C ASN A 184 -15.05 -22.96 -10.66
N SER A 185 -13.90 -22.30 -10.87
CA SER A 185 -13.51 -21.78 -12.19
C SER A 185 -13.32 -22.91 -13.21
N LYS A 186 -13.27 -22.57 -14.50
CA LYS A 186 -12.96 -23.51 -15.57
C LYS A 186 -11.62 -24.22 -15.34
N GLU A 187 -10.55 -23.49 -15.03
CA GLU A 187 -9.23 -24.08 -14.75
C GLU A 187 -9.25 -25.04 -13.55
N GLN A 188 -10.02 -24.72 -12.49
CA GLN A 188 -10.19 -25.63 -11.36
C GLN A 188 -10.92 -26.92 -11.74
N LYS A 189 -11.87 -26.87 -12.68
CA LYS A 189 -12.53 -28.07 -13.23
C LYS A 189 -11.54 -28.91 -14.04
N GLU A 190 -10.72 -28.26 -14.87
CA GLU A 190 -9.69 -28.91 -15.68
C GLU A 190 -8.60 -29.57 -14.81
N ALA A 191 -8.21 -28.91 -13.72
CA ALA A 191 -7.29 -29.44 -12.72
C ALA A 191 -7.91 -30.53 -11.81
N GLY A 192 -9.21 -30.80 -11.93
CA GLY A 192 -9.90 -31.82 -11.13
C GLY A 192 -10.12 -31.45 -9.65
N VAL A 193 -10.00 -30.17 -9.29
CA VAL A 193 -10.18 -29.69 -7.90
C VAL A 193 -11.55 -29.05 -7.65
N ALA A 194 -12.26 -28.64 -8.70
CA ALA A 194 -13.60 -28.08 -8.56
C ALA A 194 -14.54 -29.08 -7.90
N GLY A 195 -15.30 -28.63 -6.89
CA GLY A 195 -16.19 -29.49 -6.10
C GLY A 195 -15.51 -30.42 -5.09
N THR A 196 -14.17 -30.39 -4.96
CA THR A 196 -13.47 -31.08 -3.86
C THR A 196 -13.62 -30.36 -2.51
N PHE A 197 -14.06 -29.10 -2.57
CA PHE A 197 -14.51 -28.27 -1.46
C PHE A 197 -15.68 -27.38 -1.92
N THR A 198 -16.39 -26.82 -0.96
CA THR A 198 -17.55 -25.96 -1.16
C THR A 198 -17.26 -24.53 -0.71
N THR A 199 -18.01 -23.55 -1.25
CA THR A 199 -17.95 -22.15 -0.77
C THR A 199 -18.23 -22.06 0.74
N GLN A 200 -19.08 -22.93 1.27
CA GLN A 200 -19.43 -22.99 2.68
C GLN A 200 -18.27 -23.47 3.56
N GLU A 201 -17.45 -24.42 3.09
CA GLU A 201 -16.25 -24.85 3.82
C GLU A 201 -15.20 -23.74 3.85
N VAL A 202 -15.03 -23.01 2.73
CA VAL A 202 -14.16 -21.83 2.68
C VAL A 202 -14.69 -20.73 3.61
N LEU A 203 -16.00 -20.47 3.60
CA LEU A 203 -16.65 -19.53 4.52
C LEU A 203 -16.45 -19.92 5.98
N ALA A 204 -16.63 -21.19 6.35
CA ALA A 204 -16.46 -21.63 7.73
C ALA A 204 -15.00 -21.43 8.20
N HIS A 205 -14.03 -21.69 7.32
CA HIS A 205 -12.63 -21.39 7.60
C HIS A 205 -12.39 -19.87 7.73
N TRP A 206 -12.98 -19.07 6.84
CA TRP A 206 -12.92 -17.61 6.86
C TRP A 206 -13.46 -17.02 8.16
N GLN A 207 -14.67 -17.42 8.55
CA GLN A 207 -15.31 -16.95 9.78
C GLN A 207 -14.54 -17.40 11.01
N SER A 208 -14.01 -18.62 11.02
CA SER A 208 -13.15 -19.08 12.10
C SER A 208 -11.90 -18.18 12.25
N TYR A 209 -11.24 -17.84 11.13
CA TYR A 209 -10.08 -16.94 11.14
C TYR A 209 -10.45 -15.52 11.63
N ASN A 210 -11.62 -15.02 11.20
CA ASN A 210 -12.13 -13.71 11.63
C ASN A 210 -12.77 -13.71 13.01
N CYS A 211 -12.76 -14.82 13.75
CA CYS A 211 -13.46 -14.94 15.03
C CYS A 211 -14.95 -14.59 14.93
N TRP A 212 -15.58 -14.88 13.78
CA TRP A 212 -16.99 -14.61 13.48
C TRP A 212 -17.37 -13.13 13.54
N MET A 213 -16.40 -12.23 13.39
CA MET A 213 -16.60 -10.77 13.33
C MET A 213 -16.61 -10.27 11.88
N ASP A 214 -17.33 -10.98 11.02
CA ASP A 214 -17.52 -10.70 9.60
C ASP A 214 -18.97 -11.01 9.16
N ASP A 215 -19.44 -10.37 8.09
CA ASP A 215 -20.68 -10.70 7.39
C ASP A 215 -20.42 -11.90 6.46
N GLY A 216 -20.76 -13.08 6.96
CA GLY A 216 -20.61 -14.32 6.20
C GLY A 216 -21.53 -14.42 4.97
N GLN A 217 -22.67 -13.73 4.95
CA GLN A 217 -23.55 -13.72 3.78
C GLN A 217 -22.96 -12.83 2.68
N LEU A 218 -22.41 -11.68 3.04
CA LEU A 218 -21.66 -10.82 2.14
C LEU A 218 -20.48 -11.59 1.52
N PHE A 219 -19.67 -12.24 2.36
CA PHE A 219 -18.57 -13.09 1.88
C PHE A 219 -19.06 -14.16 0.91
N TYR A 220 -20.09 -14.91 1.30
CA TYR A 220 -20.65 -15.99 0.48
C TYR A 220 -21.12 -15.50 -0.88
N ASN A 221 -21.85 -14.38 -0.93
CA ASN A 221 -22.40 -13.83 -2.16
C ASN A 221 -21.30 -13.47 -3.18
N ILE A 222 -20.17 -12.95 -2.71
CA ILE A 222 -19.03 -12.66 -3.57
C ILE A 222 -18.27 -13.94 -3.93
N ALA A 223 -17.88 -14.73 -2.92
CA ALA A 223 -17.03 -15.92 -3.12
C ALA A 223 -17.69 -16.97 -4.03
N ASN A 224 -19.02 -17.14 -3.93
CA ASN A 224 -19.77 -18.09 -4.73
C ASN A 224 -19.78 -17.76 -6.23
N ARG A 225 -19.48 -16.51 -6.60
CA ARG A 225 -19.39 -16.03 -7.99
C ARG A 225 -17.95 -15.85 -8.48
N SER A 226 -16.97 -16.22 -7.66
CA SER A 226 -15.56 -15.93 -7.96
C SER A 226 -15.03 -16.73 -9.15
N GLY A 227 -15.36 -18.03 -9.27
CA GLY A 227 -14.93 -18.85 -10.40
C GLY A 227 -15.49 -18.38 -11.74
N GLU A 228 -16.79 -18.06 -11.82
CA GLU A 228 -17.39 -17.51 -13.04
C GLU A 228 -16.86 -16.11 -13.39
N THR A 229 -16.36 -15.38 -12.39
CA THR A 229 -15.73 -14.07 -12.60
C THR A 229 -14.34 -14.22 -13.18
N ILE A 230 -13.56 -15.19 -12.73
CA ILE A 230 -12.28 -15.53 -13.36
C ILE A 230 -12.50 -15.90 -14.83
N ASP A 231 -13.43 -16.82 -15.11
CA ASP A 231 -13.74 -17.23 -16.48
C ASP A 231 -14.12 -16.01 -17.36
N TRP A 232 -14.95 -15.10 -16.84
CA TRP A 232 -15.33 -13.87 -17.55
C TRP A 232 -14.16 -12.89 -17.74
N LEU A 233 -13.24 -12.79 -16.76
CA LEU A 233 -12.06 -11.93 -16.88
C LEU A 233 -11.13 -12.44 -18.00
N GLU A 234 -10.90 -13.75 -18.08
CA GLU A 234 -10.12 -14.37 -19.16
C GLU A 234 -10.76 -14.12 -20.53
N GLU A 235 -12.08 -14.28 -20.64
CA GLU A 235 -12.82 -13.96 -21.87
C GLU A 235 -12.67 -12.50 -22.32
N ASN A 236 -12.43 -11.58 -21.39
CA ASN A 236 -12.22 -10.15 -21.65
C ASN A 236 -10.73 -9.75 -21.74
N GLY A 237 -9.82 -10.73 -21.73
CA GLY A 237 -8.39 -10.52 -21.98
C GLY A 237 -7.53 -10.30 -20.72
N MET A 238 -7.99 -10.77 -19.56
CA MET A 238 -7.20 -10.85 -18.33
C MET A 238 -6.91 -12.32 -18.01
N ASP A 239 -5.73 -12.80 -18.41
CA ASP A 239 -5.37 -14.22 -18.32
C ASP A 239 -4.79 -14.59 -16.95
N PHE A 240 -5.15 -15.78 -16.48
CA PHE A 240 -4.64 -16.34 -15.23
C PHE A 240 -3.98 -17.70 -15.46
N VAL A 241 -3.26 -18.15 -14.43
CA VAL A 241 -2.81 -19.53 -14.28
C VAL A 241 -3.28 -20.00 -12.92
N TYR A 242 -4.04 -21.08 -12.90
CA TYR A 242 -4.40 -21.75 -11.66
C TYR A 242 -3.17 -22.35 -10.94
N VAL A 243 -2.94 -21.91 -9.70
CA VAL A 243 -1.80 -22.32 -8.85
C VAL A 243 -2.23 -23.23 -7.70
N GLY A 244 -3.47 -23.08 -7.23
CA GLY A 244 -3.95 -23.77 -6.03
C GLY A 244 -3.56 -23.03 -4.75
N ASN A 245 -2.39 -23.35 -4.20
CA ASN A 245 -1.81 -22.67 -3.02
C ASN A 245 -0.35 -22.32 -3.29
N GLU A 246 0.00 -21.05 -3.14
CA GLU A 246 1.34 -20.53 -3.43
C GLU A 246 2.20 -20.40 -2.16
N GLN A 247 1.69 -19.79 -1.10
CA GLN A 247 2.44 -19.53 0.12
C GLN A 247 2.47 -20.75 1.04
N ALA A 248 3.63 -20.98 1.67
CA ALA A 248 3.81 -22.06 2.63
C ALA A 248 2.81 -21.99 3.80
N ALA A 249 2.44 -20.78 4.24
CA ALA A 249 1.43 -20.56 5.28
C ALA A 249 0.05 -21.12 4.91
N HIS A 250 -0.25 -21.24 3.61
CA HIS A 250 -1.55 -21.67 3.09
C HIS A 250 -1.49 -23.07 2.46
N ALA A 251 -0.38 -23.80 2.61
CA ALA A 251 -0.18 -25.11 1.97
C ALA A 251 -1.23 -26.16 2.39
N ASN A 252 -1.87 -26.00 3.55
CA ASN A 252 -2.95 -26.86 4.04
C ASN A 252 -4.35 -26.24 3.87
N GLY A 253 -4.45 -25.13 3.13
CA GLY A 253 -5.68 -24.39 2.87
C GLY A 253 -6.49 -24.95 1.70
N PHE A 254 -7.41 -24.14 1.20
CA PHE A 254 -8.18 -24.47 0.00
C PHE A 254 -7.42 -24.04 -1.25
N PRO A 255 -7.38 -24.88 -2.30
CA PRO A 255 -6.61 -24.57 -3.50
C PRO A 255 -7.44 -23.64 -4.42
N THR A 256 -7.43 -22.36 -4.07
CA THR A 256 -8.32 -21.33 -4.65
C THR A 256 -7.57 -20.26 -5.42
N TYR A 257 -6.24 -20.28 -5.47
CA TYR A 257 -5.47 -19.17 -6.01
C TYR A 257 -5.22 -19.28 -7.52
N HIS A 258 -5.39 -18.15 -8.19
CA HIS A 258 -5.14 -17.95 -9.62
C HIS A 258 -4.16 -16.79 -9.76
N ALA A 259 -2.93 -17.06 -10.16
CA ALA A 259 -1.95 -16.01 -10.39
C ALA A 259 -2.18 -15.36 -11.77
N TYR A 260 -1.85 -14.08 -11.94
CA TYR A 260 -1.74 -13.52 -13.29
C TYR A 260 -0.80 -14.36 -14.14
N ALA A 261 -1.21 -14.69 -15.37
CA ALA A 261 -0.42 -15.55 -16.26
C ALA A 261 0.95 -14.93 -16.59
N ASP A 262 0.99 -13.60 -16.72
CA ASP A 262 2.22 -12.82 -16.76
C ASP A 262 2.23 -11.76 -15.63
N GLN A 263 3.04 -12.01 -14.61
CA GLN A 263 3.21 -11.11 -13.46
C GLN A 263 3.79 -9.73 -13.83
N SER A 264 4.43 -9.60 -14.98
CA SER A 264 4.94 -8.32 -15.50
C SER A 264 3.89 -7.54 -16.30
N ASN A 265 2.81 -8.19 -16.74
CA ASN A 265 1.76 -7.58 -17.56
C ASN A 265 0.50 -7.18 -16.77
N LYS A 266 0.60 -7.04 -15.44
CA LYS A 266 -0.56 -6.75 -14.58
C LYS A 266 -1.36 -5.52 -15.04
N LEU A 267 -0.69 -4.42 -15.36
CA LEU A 267 -1.33 -3.22 -15.90
C LEU A 267 -2.00 -3.48 -17.26
N GLY A 268 -1.35 -4.25 -18.13
CA GLY A 268 -1.86 -4.56 -19.47
C GLY A 268 -3.19 -5.33 -19.42
N TYR A 269 -3.37 -6.21 -18.43
CA TYR A 269 -4.65 -6.89 -18.23
C TYR A 269 -5.79 -5.92 -17.87
N TYR A 270 -5.54 -4.95 -16.98
CA TYR A 270 -6.55 -3.91 -16.68
C TYR A 270 -6.81 -3.00 -17.89
N GLN A 271 -5.78 -2.70 -18.70
CA GLN A 271 -5.93 -1.96 -19.95
C GLN A 271 -6.76 -2.73 -20.98
N ALA A 272 -6.66 -4.06 -21.03
CA ALA A 272 -7.47 -4.89 -21.91
C ALA A 272 -8.97 -4.76 -21.55
N LEU A 273 -9.32 -4.88 -20.28
CA LEU A 273 -10.69 -4.68 -19.80
C LEU A 273 -11.20 -3.25 -20.09
N LEU A 274 -10.38 -2.23 -19.81
CA LEU A 274 -10.74 -0.84 -20.08
C LEU A 274 -10.98 -0.60 -21.57
N LYS A 275 -10.16 -1.20 -22.44
CA LYS A 275 -10.35 -1.11 -23.89
C LYS A 275 -11.67 -1.74 -24.33
N GLN A 276 -12.08 -2.86 -23.74
CA GLN A 276 -13.41 -3.43 -24.00
C GLN A 276 -14.53 -2.47 -23.56
N PHE A 277 -14.35 -1.82 -22.41
CA PHE A 277 -15.30 -0.83 -21.89
C PHE A 277 -15.46 0.37 -22.84
N GLU A 278 -14.35 0.94 -23.31
CA GLU A 278 -14.34 2.04 -24.27
C GLU A 278 -14.92 1.63 -25.62
N ASN A 279 -14.57 0.43 -26.12
CA ASN A 279 -15.13 -0.12 -27.37
C ASN A 279 -16.65 -0.29 -27.30
N ALA A 280 -17.18 -0.60 -26.11
CA ALA A 280 -18.62 -0.71 -25.86
C ALA A 280 -19.30 0.67 -25.66
N GLY A 281 -18.56 1.77 -25.74
CA GLY A 281 -19.07 3.15 -25.65
C GLY A 281 -18.92 3.81 -24.28
N GLY A 282 -18.29 3.13 -23.31
CA GLY A 282 -17.98 3.67 -22.01
C GLY A 282 -16.98 4.83 -22.08
N LYS A 283 -17.02 5.75 -21.11
CA LYS A 283 -16.11 6.89 -21.04
C LYS A 283 -15.35 6.90 -19.72
N ILE A 284 -14.04 7.07 -19.78
CA ILE A 284 -13.18 7.27 -18.62
C ILE A 284 -12.66 8.70 -18.54
N TYR A 285 -12.64 9.28 -17.33
CA TYR A 285 -12.07 10.59 -17.03
C TYR A 285 -10.95 10.42 -16.02
N TYR A 286 -9.71 10.60 -16.48
CA TYR A 286 -8.51 10.59 -15.64
C TYR A 286 -8.29 11.94 -14.95
N GLN A 287 -7.47 11.95 -13.90
CA GLN A 287 -7.16 13.14 -13.12
C GLN A 287 -8.41 13.94 -12.69
N THR A 288 -9.52 13.23 -12.48
CA THR A 288 -10.85 13.79 -12.25
C THR A 288 -11.45 13.16 -10.99
N PRO A 289 -10.89 13.46 -9.79
CA PRO A 289 -11.46 12.98 -8.54
C PRO A 289 -12.94 13.35 -8.40
N ALA A 290 -13.77 12.37 -8.07
CA ALA A 290 -15.08 12.63 -7.48
C ALA A 290 -14.89 13.26 -6.10
N VAL A 291 -15.70 14.27 -5.79
CA VAL A 291 -15.59 15.05 -4.54
C VAL A 291 -16.91 15.14 -3.78
N GLU A 292 -18.03 14.80 -4.42
CA GLU A 292 -19.35 14.88 -3.81
C GLU A 292 -20.30 13.86 -4.45
N LEU A 293 -21.12 13.19 -3.63
CA LEU A 293 -22.30 12.45 -4.06
C LEU A 293 -23.53 13.33 -3.84
N LYS A 294 -24.43 13.38 -4.83
CA LYS A 294 -25.73 14.03 -4.72
C LYS A 294 -26.80 12.98 -4.42
N SER A 295 -27.66 13.27 -3.45
CA SER A 295 -28.75 12.37 -3.07
C SER A 295 -30.01 13.13 -2.64
N GLU A 296 -31.17 12.57 -2.95
CA GLU A 296 -32.49 13.04 -2.52
C GLU A 296 -33.32 11.85 -2.05
N ASP A 297 -34.07 11.98 -0.95
CA ASP A 297 -34.95 10.93 -0.41
C ASP A 297 -34.28 9.54 -0.25
N ASN A 298 -33.01 9.53 0.19
CA ASN A 298 -32.16 8.33 0.30
C ASN A 298 -31.91 7.62 -1.04
N LYS A 299 -31.87 8.34 -2.16
CA LYS A 299 -31.50 7.84 -3.48
C LYS A 299 -30.41 8.72 -4.08
N ILE A 300 -29.44 8.13 -4.79
CA ILE A 300 -28.45 8.86 -5.58
C ILE A 300 -29.11 9.57 -6.76
N THR A 301 -28.66 10.80 -7.01
CA THR A 301 -29.09 11.62 -8.16
C THR A 301 -27.92 12.12 -9.01
N GLY A 302 -26.69 11.97 -8.54
CA GLY A 302 -25.51 12.38 -9.29
C GLY A 302 -24.21 12.37 -8.51
N VAL A 303 -23.15 12.77 -9.20
CA VAL A 303 -21.78 12.87 -8.70
C VAL A 303 -21.17 14.19 -9.17
N VAL A 304 -20.41 14.86 -8.30
CA VAL A 304 -19.56 15.99 -8.71
C VAL A 304 -18.11 15.52 -8.74
N ALA A 305 -17.42 15.81 -9.84
CA ALA A 305 -16.00 15.52 -10.00
C ALA A 305 -15.24 16.76 -10.46
N LYS A 306 -13.94 16.84 -10.15
CA LYS A 306 -13.11 18.02 -10.44
C LYS A 306 -11.79 17.62 -11.07
N SER A 307 -11.53 18.09 -12.29
CA SER A 307 -10.18 18.13 -12.85
C SER A 307 -9.49 19.45 -12.49
N SER A 308 -8.29 19.70 -13.02
CA SER A 308 -7.53 20.93 -12.76
C SER A 308 -8.25 22.21 -13.20
N ASP A 309 -9.11 22.14 -14.22
CA ASP A 309 -9.78 23.30 -14.82
C ASP A 309 -11.29 23.12 -14.97
N THR A 310 -11.84 21.92 -14.73
CA THR A 310 -13.23 21.60 -15.00
C THR A 310 -13.91 20.96 -13.80
N THR A 311 -15.06 21.50 -13.41
CA THR A 311 -16.02 20.84 -12.51
C THR A 311 -17.06 20.12 -13.36
N TYR A 312 -17.17 18.81 -13.19
CA TYR A 312 -18.17 17.98 -13.83
C TYR A 312 -19.35 17.77 -12.87
N GLU A 313 -20.54 18.20 -13.27
CA GLU A 313 -21.79 17.84 -12.61
C GLU A 313 -22.45 16.71 -13.40
N ILE A 314 -22.39 15.49 -12.87
CA ILE A 314 -22.86 14.29 -13.56
C ILE A 314 -24.17 13.85 -12.93
N SER A 315 -25.27 13.91 -13.67
CA SER A 315 -26.54 13.32 -13.22
C SER A 315 -26.55 11.83 -13.53
N CYS A 316 -26.95 10.99 -12.57
CA CYS A 316 -27.05 9.55 -12.77
C CYS A 316 -28.08 8.88 -11.88
N ASP A 317 -28.54 7.69 -12.30
CA ASP A 317 -29.50 6.87 -11.56
C ASP A 317 -28.82 5.95 -10.55
N ALA A 318 -27.59 5.50 -10.84
CA ALA A 318 -26.79 4.71 -9.92
C ALA A 318 -25.32 5.17 -9.88
N ALA A 319 -24.66 4.87 -8.76
CA ALA A 319 -23.22 5.08 -8.58
C ALA A 319 -22.57 3.86 -7.89
N VAL A 320 -21.36 3.52 -8.32
CA VAL A 320 -20.53 2.47 -7.70
C VAL A 320 -19.26 3.10 -7.13
N LEU A 321 -19.10 3.00 -5.81
CA LEU A 321 -17.86 3.36 -5.13
C LEU A 321 -16.86 2.20 -5.25
N ALA A 322 -15.75 2.48 -5.93
CA ALA A 322 -14.62 1.58 -6.14
C ALA A 322 -13.28 2.31 -5.93
N THR A 323 -13.27 3.22 -4.95
CA THR A 323 -12.17 4.14 -4.60
C THR A 323 -11.04 3.45 -3.82
N GLY A 324 -11.28 2.22 -3.35
CA GLY A 324 -10.37 1.49 -2.49
C GLY A 324 -10.36 2.03 -1.06
N GLY A 325 -9.48 1.49 -0.23
CA GLY A 325 -9.46 1.84 1.18
C GLY A 325 -8.73 3.15 1.50
N PHE A 326 -8.06 3.18 2.65
CA PHE A 326 -7.39 4.36 3.19
C PHE A 326 -5.90 4.13 3.49
N GLY A 327 -5.29 3.10 2.88
CA GLY A 327 -3.89 2.71 3.08
C GLY A 327 -2.83 3.78 2.77
N ALA A 328 -3.19 4.86 2.07
CA ALA A 328 -2.33 6.02 1.80
C ALA A 328 -2.57 7.19 2.78
N ASN A 329 -3.52 7.08 3.71
CA ASN A 329 -3.88 8.14 4.65
C ASN A 329 -3.16 7.94 5.99
N ALA A 330 -1.93 8.44 6.07
CA ALA A 330 -1.07 8.28 7.25
C ALA A 330 -1.73 8.80 8.54
N ASP A 331 -2.44 9.92 8.48
CA ASP A 331 -3.11 10.52 9.63
C ASP A 331 -4.23 9.62 10.18
N VAL A 332 -5.04 9.04 9.29
CA VAL A 332 -6.09 8.09 9.68
C VAL A 332 -5.47 6.83 10.26
N ILE A 333 -4.44 6.28 9.60
CA ILE A 333 -3.75 5.08 10.05
C ILE A 333 -3.14 5.29 11.45
N GLU A 334 -2.36 6.36 11.65
CA GLU A 334 -1.73 6.65 12.93
C GLU A 334 -2.76 6.86 14.04
N LYS A 335 -3.88 7.52 13.74
CA LYS A 335 -4.99 7.67 14.68
C LYS A 335 -5.63 6.34 15.06
N GLU A 336 -5.75 5.40 14.12
CA GLU A 336 -6.37 4.10 14.37
C GLU A 336 -5.45 3.12 15.10
N VAL A 337 -4.17 3.07 14.73
CA VAL A 337 -3.22 2.08 15.28
C VAL A 337 -2.37 2.63 16.43
N GLY A 338 -2.30 3.96 16.56
CA GLY A 338 -1.55 4.66 17.61
C GLY A 338 -0.07 4.93 17.30
N PHE A 339 0.39 4.64 16.08
CA PHE A 339 1.77 4.87 15.64
C PHE A 339 1.88 4.93 14.10
N PRO A 340 2.97 5.52 13.54
CA PRO A 340 3.21 5.49 12.09
C PRO A 340 3.43 4.06 11.59
N LEU A 341 2.60 3.61 10.64
CA LEU A 341 2.66 2.26 10.07
C LEU A 341 3.16 2.30 8.63
N VAL A 342 4.04 1.38 8.27
CA VAL A 342 4.46 1.18 6.88
C VAL A 342 3.36 0.47 6.13
N THR A 343 2.89 1.07 5.04
CA THR A 343 1.83 0.50 4.20
C THR A 343 2.28 0.30 2.76
N PHE A 344 1.90 -0.82 2.16
CA PHE A 344 1.95 -0.99 0.70
C PHE A 344 0.80 -0.21 0.08
N THR A 345 1.13 0.80 -0.71
CA THR A 345 0.14 1.66 -1.36
C THR A 345 0.72 2.27 -2.63
N THR A 346 -0.19 2.61 -3.54
CA THR A 346 0.08 3.47 -4.70
C THR A 346 -0.13 4.95 -4.39
N GLY A 347 -0.34 5.34 -3.13
CA GLY A 347 -0.55 6.74 -2.72
C GLY A 347 -1.94 7.31 -3.04
N THR A 348 -2.86 6.51 -3.56
CA THR A 348 -4.20 6.97 -3.95
C THR A 348 -5.32 6.48 -3.03
N GLN A 349 -5.07 5.53 -2.13
CA GLN A 349 -6.10 5.01 -1.22
C GLN A 349 -6.27 5.93 0.00
N THR A 350 -7.09 6.98 -0.11
CA THR A 350 -7.22 8.03 0.94
C THR A 350 -8.53 8.01 1.73
N GLY A 351 -9.45 7.07 1.43
CA GLY A 351 -10.76 6.98 2.08
C GLY A 351 -11.84 7.90 1.51
N ASP A 352 -11.72 8.28 0.23
CA ASP A 352 -12.60 9.27 -0.41
C ASP A 352 -14.05 8.76 -0.52
N GLY A 353 -14.27 7.49 -0.92
CA GLY A 353 -15.60 6.89 -1.01
C GLY A 353 -16.32 6.82 0.33
N ALA A 354 -15.61 6.44 1.40
CA ALA A 354 -16.13 6.48 2.77
C ALA A 354 -16.51 7.91 3.20
N THR A 355 -15.68 8.90 2.88
CA THR A 355 -15.95 10.31 3.20
C THR A 355 -17.19 10.82 2.47
N MET A 356 -17.29 10.58 1.16
CA MET A 356 -18.42 11.05 0.36
C MET A 356 -19.73 10.36 0.72
N SER A 357 -19.72 9.04 0.95
CA SER A 357 -20.93 8.30 1.32
C SER A 357 -21.45 8.71 2.71
N GLN A 358 -20.56 8.91 3.69
CA GLN A 358 -20.96 9.38 5.02
C GLN A 358 -21.54 10.80 4.98
N ALA A 359 -21.07 11.66 4.07
CA ALA A 359 -21.60 13.02 3.90
C ALA A 359 -23.09 13.04 3.50
N ILE A 360 -23.58 11.99 2.82
CA ILE A 360 -25.00 11.82 2.47
C ILE A 360 -25.76 10.89 3.44
N GLY A 361 -25.14 10.56 4.57
CA GLY A 361 -25.78 9.81 5.67
C GLY A 361 -25.61 8.29 5.63
N ALA A 362 -24.68 7.75 4.83
CA ALA A 362 -24.29 6.34 4.93
C ALA A 362 -23.72 6.01 6.32
N GLY A 363 -23.86 4.75 6.74
CA GLY A 363 -23.30 4.25 7.98
C GLY A 363 -21.78 4.23 7.95
N LYS A 364 -21.16 4.28 9.14
CA LYS A 364 -19.71 4.17 9.26
C LYS A 364 -19.34 2.71 9.54
N GLY A 365 -18.79 2.06 8.52
CA GLY A 365 -18.30 0.70 8.67
C GLY A 365 -16.98 0.62 9.46
N LYS A 366 -16.70 -0.56 10.02
CA LYS A 366 -15.41 -0.85 10.66
C LYS A 366 -14.27 -0.74 9.65
N THR A 367 -13.18 -0.12 10.06
CA THR A 367 -11.90 -0.05 9.32
C THR A 367 -10.91 -1.04 9.94
N ILE A 368 -10.05 -1.63 9.10
CA ILE A 368 -8.97 -2.52 9.57
C ILE A 368 -7.68 -2.28 8.80
N GLN A 369 -6.55 -2.69 9.37
CA GLN A 369 -5.28 -2.79 8.68
C GLN A 369 -5.05 -4.23 8.21
N GLN A 370 -4.67 -4.41 6.95
CA GLN A 370 -4.24 -5.71 6.45
C GLN A 370 -2.78 -5.99 6.81
N TYR A 371 -2.51 -6.22 8.09
CA TYR A 371 -1.16 -6.54 8.58
C TYR A 371 -0.57 -7.74 7.82
N HIS A 372 0.64 -7.54 7.28
CA HIS A 372 1.36 -8.53 6.49
C HIS A 372 2.85 -8.20 6.42
N GLY A 373 3.66 -9.01 7.09
CA GLY A 373 5.10 -8.87 7.15
C GLY A 373 5.62 -7.87 8.18
N VAL A 374 6.94 -7.91 8.35
CA VAL A 374 7.70 -7.03 9.24
C VAL A 374 8.90 -6.47 8.48
N THR A 375 9.40 -5.31 8.88
CA THR A 375 10.57 -4.73 8.22
C THR A 375 11.50 -4.07 9.21
N SER A 376 12.74 -3.84 8.79
CA SER A 376 13.72 -3.10 9.58
C SER A 376 13.52 -1.59 9.41
N TYR A 377 14.33 -0.81 10.13
CA TYR A 377 14.45 0.64 9.94
C TYR A 377 15.56 1.02 8.93
N SER A 378 16.02 0.09 8.08
CA SER A 378 17.06 0.34 7.06
C SER A 378 16.68 1.41 6.04
N GLY A 379 15.39 1.62 5.80
CA GLY A 379 14.87 2.45 4.72
C GLY A 379 14.75 1.72 3.38
N ILE A 380 15.16 0.45 3.31
CA ILE A 380 15.00 -0.39 2.12
C ILE A 380 13.55 -0.88 2.02
N GLU A 381 13.03 -0.96 0.80
CA GLU A 381 11.67 -1.42 0.54
C GLU A 381 11.42 -2.83 1.12
N PRO A 382 10.36 -3.01 1.95
CA PRO A 382 10.01 -4.31 2.50
C PRO A 382 9.71 -5.33 1.41
N GLY A 383 10.21 -6.57 1.57
CA GLY A 383 9.94 -7.65 0.62
C GLY A 383 10.82 -7.66 -0.64
N SER A 384 11.70 -6.68 -0.82
CA SER A 384 12.63 -6.62 -1.96
C SER A 384 13.71 -7.72 -1.97
N GLY A 385 13.92 -8.40 -0.85
CA GLY A 385 15.03 -9.35 -0.65
C GLY A 385 16.42 -8.68 -0.56
N LYS A 386 16.50 -7.35 -0.64
CA LYS A 386 17.75 -6.57 -0.60
C LYS A 386 18.15 -6.09 0.81
N ASP A 387 17.24 -6.17 1.78
CA ASP A 387 17.51 -5.72 3.16
C ASP A 387 18.28 -6.78 3.95
N GLU A 388 19.61 -6.63 4.01
CA GLU A 388 20.51 -7.53 4.74
C GLU A 388 20.18 -7.63 6.23
N ILE A 389 19.86 -6.52 6.91
CA ILE A 389 19.57 -6.58 8.35
C ILE A 389 18.18 -7.14 8.63
N ALA A 390 17.24 -7.05 7.68
CA ALA A 390 15.93 -7.70 7.81
C ALA A 390 16.03 -9.22 7.90
N LYS A 391 17.10 -9.86 7.40
CA LYS A 391 17.32 -11.31 7.56
C LYS A 391 17.33 -11.74 9.03
N ALA A 392 17.83 -10.90 9.94
CA ALA A 392 17.78 -11.14 11.37
C ALA A 392 16.35 -11.22 11.92
N ILE A 393 15.41 -10.52 11.30
CA ILE A 393 13.99 -10.48 11.68
C ILE A 393 13.30 -11.77 11.23
N TYR A 394 13.64 -12.27 10.04
CA TYR A 394 13.04 -13.45 9.42
C TYR A 394 13.74 -14.78 9.70
N LEU A 395 14.79 -14.78 10.54
CA LEU A 395 15.35 -16.03 11.04
C LEU A 395 14.51 -16.54 12.20
N ALA A 396 13.90 -17.72 12.01
CA ALA A 396 13.18 -18.42 13.07
C ALA A 396 14.05 -18.67 14.32
N THR A 397 15.39 -18.71 14.19
CA THR A 397 16.31 -18.89 15.32
C THR A 397 16.63 -17.62 16.11
N SER A 398 16.28 -16.45 15.60
CA SER A 398 16.38 -15.19 16.35
C SER A 398 15.41 -15.20 17.55
N ILE A 399 15.59 -14.26 18.49
CA ILE A 399 14.58 -14.00 19.52
C ILE A 399 13.96 -12.63 19.36
N TRP A 400 12.64 -12.53 19.54
CA TRP A 400 11.93 -11.26 19.44
C TRP A 400 11.60 -10.74 20.84
N VAL A 401 11.99 -9.51 21.14
CA VAL A 401 11.68 -8.85 22.41
C VAL A 401 11.04 -7.49 22.20
N ASN A 402 10.05 -7.15 23.03
CA ASN A 402 9.41 -5.84 23.02
C ASN A 402 10.25 -4.78 23.75
N GLN A 403 9.77 -3.53 23.82
CA GLN A 403 10.50 -2.45 24.49
C GLN A 403 10.61 -2.63 26.03
N ARG A 404 9.97 -3.67 26.60
CA ARG A 404 10.11 -4.06 28.02
C ARG A 404 11.15 -5.17 28.21
N GLY A 405 11.88 -5.55 27.15
CA GLY A 405 12.90 -6.61 27.20
C GLY A 405 12.32 -8.02 27.33
N SER A 406 11.03 -8.22 27.02
CA SER A 406 10.35 -9.52 27.14
C SER A 406 9.99 -10.11 25.78
N ARG A 407 10.13 -11.43 25.62
CA ARG A 407 9.57 -12.17 24.48
C ARG A 407 8.05 -12.06 24.45
N PHE A 408 7.45 -12.07 23.26
CA PHE A 408 6.01 -11.89 23.07
C PHE A 408 5.35 -12.87 22.07
N ALA A 409 6.14 -13.64 21.32
CA ALA A 409 5.67 -14.61 20.34
C ALA A 409 6.76 -15.66 20.09
N PRO A 410 6.41 -16.85 19.55
CA PRO A 410 7.41 -17.75 18.98
C PRO A 410 7.90 -17.19 17.63
N GLU A 411 9.21 -17.18 17.41
CA GLU A 411 9.81 -16.46 16.28
C GLU A 411 9.70 -17.20 14.93
N ASP A 412 9.39 -18.50 14.96
CA ASP A 412 8.96 -19.27 13.78
C ASP A 412 7.54 -18.92 13.32
N LEU A 413 6.85 -18.02 14.02
CA LEU A 413 5.63 -17.38 13.52
C LEU A 413 5.88 -16.58 12.22
N ASN A 414 7.14 -16.21 11.93
CA ASN A 414 7.50 -15.47 10.72
C ASN A 414 7.19 -16.19 9.40
N TYR A 415 7.00 -17.52 9.41
CA TYR A 415 6.52 -18.27 8.26
C TYR A 415 5.08 -17.91 7.87
N ASP A 416 4.33 -17.35 8.83
CA ASP A 416 3.07 -16.67 8.58
C ASP A 416 3.29 -15.14 8.70
N THR A 417 3.48 -14.50 7.54
CA THR A 417 3.78 -13.07 7.49
C THR A 417 2.63 -12.20 8.01
N ALA A 418 1.38 -12.65 7.88
CA ALA A 418 0.22 -11.94 8.42
C ALA A 418 0.21 -12.00 9.95
N LEU A 419 0.33 -13.20 10.53
CA LEU A 419 0.31 -13.37 11.99
C LEU A 419 1.55 -12.78 12.67
N SER A 420 2.73 -12.84 12.05
CA SER A 420 3.92 -12.18 12.58
C SER A 420 3.78 -10.65 12.59
N SER A 421 3.13 -10.06 11.59
CA SER A 421 2.82 -8.62 11.59
C SER A 421 1.80 -8.26 12.68
N ASN A 422 0.79 -9.10 12.92
CA ASN A 422 -0.13 -8.92 14.05
C ASN A 422 0.63 -8.93 15.38
N ALA A 423 1.48 -9.94 15.59
CA ALA A 423 2.27 -10.05 16.81
C ALA A 423 3.15 -8.80 17.00
N ALA A 424 3.80 -8.32 15.94
CA ALA A 424 4.58 -7.08 15.97
C ALA A 424 3.73 -5.84 16.29
N ALA A 425 2.58 -5.68 15.63
CA ALA A 425 1.70 -4.52 15.82
C ALA A 425 1.14 -4.42 17.24
N THR A 426 0.90 -5.56 17.91
CA THR A 426 0.49 -5.56 19.32
C THR A 426 1.57 -5.06 20.29
N GLN A 427 2.83 -4.97 19.84
CA GLN A 427 3.92 -4.37 20.62
C GLN A 427 4.08 -2.86 20.37
N GLY A 428 3.22 -2.26 19.54
CA GLY A 428 3.30 -0.87 19.12
C GLY A 428 4.21 -0.67 17.91
N GLU A 429 4.86 0.48 17.83
CA GLU A 429 5.62 0.91 16.64
C GLU A 429 6.77 -0.05 16.28
N TYR A 430 7.45 -0.62 17.27
CA TYR A 430 8.62 -1.46 17.03
C TYR A 430 8.88 -2.50 18.12
N TYR A 431 9.66 -3.51 17.75
CA TYR A 431 10.28 -4.50 18.64
C TYR A 431 11.74 -4.72 18.21
N PHE A 432 12.44 -5.64 18.86
CA PHE A 432 13.81 -5.99 18.53
C PHE A 432 13.95 -7.47 18.23
N SER A 433 14.65 -7.81 17.15
CA SER A 433 15.11 -9.17 16.86
C SER A 433 16.57 -9.32 17.27
N ILE A 434 16.88 -10.25 18.18
CA ILE A 434 18.21 -10.45 18.75
C ILE A 434 18.86 -11.72 18.21
N MET A 435 20.14 -11.61 17.87
CA MET A 435 21.02 -12.71 17.49
C MET A 435 22.35 -12.63 18.25
N SER A 436 22.99 -13.77 18.46
CA SER A 436 24.36 -13.82 18.97
C SER A 436 25.38 -13.72 17.84
N ASP A 437 26.58 -13.26 18.15
CA ASP A 437 27.69 -13.21 17.19
C ASP A 437 28.05 -14.59 16.64
N ASP A 438 27.88 -15.66 17.42
CA ASP A 438 28.08 -17.04 16.95
C ASP A 438 27.05 -17.45 15.89
N MET A 439 25.80 -16.98 16.00
CA MET A 439 24.81 -17.17 14.93
C MET A 439 25.21 -16.41 13.66
N VAL A 440 25.70 -15.17 13.81
CA VAL A 440 26.21 -14.36 12.69
C VAL A 440 27.36 -15.08 11.98
N LYS A 441 28.35 -15.60 12.72
CA LYS A 441 29.48 -16.37 12.15
C LYS A 441 29.02 -17.60 11.37
N LYS A 442 27.99 -18.30 11.84
CA LYS A 442 27.46 -19.49 11.17
C LYS A 442 26.81 -19.13 9.83
N VAL A 443 25.95 -18.11 9.79
CA VAL A 443 25.33 -17.69 8.53
C VAL A 443 26.33 -17.09 7.54
N GLU A 444 27.40 -16.44 8.03
CA GLU A 444 28.53 -15.99 7.19
C GLU A 444 29.31 -17.14 6.56
N GLN A 445 29.27 -18.35 7.13
CA GLN A 445 29.98 -19.53 6.60
C GLN A 445 29.16 -20.32 5.59
N GLY A 446 27.85 -20.44 5.80
CA GLY A 446 27.01 -21.36 5.00
C GLY A 446 25.55 -20.97 4.87
N GLY A 447 25.15 -19.75 5.23
CA GLY A 447 23.76 -19.30 5.15
C GLY A 447 22.89 -19.85 6.28
N SER A 448 21.57 -19.74 6.13
CA SER A 448 20.61 -20.02 7.21
C SER A 448 20.55 -21.50 7.61
N LYS A 449 20.96 -22.42 6.72
CA LYS A 449 21.03 -23.86 7.04
C LYS A 449 21.97 -24.18 8.21
N GLU A 450 23.01 -23.37 8.41
CA GLU A 450 23.96 -23.52 9.54
C GLU A 450 23.28 -23.26 10.90
N LEU A 451 22.08 -22.66 10.86
CA LEU A 451 21.20 -22.44 11.99
C LEU A 451 19.94 -23.34 11.94
N ASN A 452 19.97 -24.46 11.19
CA ASN A 452 18.82 -25.35 10.97
C ASN A 452 17.60 -24.68 10.31
N VAL A 453 17.79 -23.55 9.63
CA VAL A 453 16.74 -22.86 8.89
C VAL A 453 16.88 -23.24 7.41
N GLU A 454 16.16 -24.30 7.02
CA GLU A 454 16.22 -24.90 5.68
C GLU A 454 15.18 -24.34 4.69
N THR A 455 14.28 -23.49 5.19
CA THR A 455 13.24 -22.84 4.39
C THR A 455 13.30 -21.35 4.64
N ALA A 456 13.48 -20.57 3.58
CA ALA A 456 13.41 -19.13 3.63
C ALA A 456 11.95 -18.67 3.72
N VAL A 457 11.70 -17.64 4.52
CA VAL A 457 10.43 -16.91 4.48
C VAL A 457 10.37 -16.15 3.14
N GLY A 458 9.21 -16.11 2.51
CA GLY A 458 8.99 -15.38 1.27
C GLY A 458 7.55 -14.95 1.14
N TYR A 459 7.32 -13.82 0.48
CA TYR A 459 5.96 -13.39 0.07
C TYR A 459 5.43 -14.22 -1.10
N GLN A 460 6.36 -14.78 -1.90
CA GLN A 460 6.12 -15.68 -3.01
C GLN A 460 7.26 -16.73 -3.03
N PRO A 461 7.01 -18.00 -3.42
CA PRO A 461 8.04 -19.04 -3.49
C PRO A 461 9.23 -18.68 -4.39
N SER A 462 8.99 -17.87 -5.42
CA SER A 462 10.00 -17.40 -6.38
C SER A 462 10.84 -16.23 -5.85
N LEU A 463 10.46 -15.60 -4.74
CA LEU A 463 11.14 -14.44 -4.14
C LEU A 463 11.39 -14.66 -2.63
N PRO A 464 12.35 -15.52 -2.27
CA PRO A 464 12.71 -15.72 -0.87
C PRO A 464 13.41 -14.48 -0.29
N LEU A 465 13.17 -14.18 0.98
CA LEU A 465 13.79 -13.04 1.68
C LEU A 465 15.28 -13.22 1.94
N PHE A 466 15.78 -14.45 1.89
CA PHE A 466 17.19 -14.77 2.01
C PHE A 466 17.52 -16.10 1.34
N SER A 467 18.78 -16.26 0.94
CA SER A 467 19.28 -17.56 0.49
C SER A 467 19.53 -18.50 1.67
N VAL A 468 19.09 -19.75 1.52
CA VAL A 468 19.26 -20.81 2.53
C VAL A 468 20.68 -21.37 2.55
N ASN A 469 21.24 -21.60 1.35
CA ASN A 469 22.48 -22.37 1.18
C ASN A 469 23.71 -21.50 0.97
N GLU A 470 23.51 -20.24 0.58
CA GLU A 470 24.62 -19.33 0.27
C GLU A 470 25.10 -18.60 1.52
N PRO A 471 26.42 -18.46 1.72
CA PRO A 471 26.99 -17.67 2.79
C PRO A 471 26.50 -16.21 2.77
N TRP A 472 26.17 -15.66 3.93
CA TRP A 472 25.71 -14.26 4.05
C TRP A 472 26.88 -13.30 4.24
N THR A 473 27.69 -13.13 3.19
CA THR A 473 28.97 -12.40 3.26
C THR A 473 28.86 -10.92 3.60
N GLU A 474 27.70 -10.31 3.37
CA GLU A 474 27.46 -8.87 3.62
C GLU A 474 26.77 -8.59 4.95
N PHE A 475 26.22 -9.64 5.59
CA PHE A 475 25.31 -9.49 6.72
C PHE A 475 25.95 -8.80 7.93
N ARG A 476 27.18 -9.17 8.30
CA ARG A 476 27.89 -8.51 9.40
C ARG A 476 28.20 -7.05 9.09
N SER A 477 28.62 -6.74 7.86
CA SER A 477 28.87 -5.34 7.49
C SER A 477 27.60 -4.52 7.62
N ALA A 478 26.47 -5.06 7.14
CA ALA A 478 25.16 -4.42 7.26
C ALA A 478 24.73 -4.24 8.73
N LEU A 479 24.98 -5.22 9.61
CA LEU A 479 24.74 -5.07 11.05
C LEU A 479 25.60 -3.95 11.66
N GLU A 480 26.90 -3.89 11.35
CA GLU A 480 27.80 -2.85 11.85
C GLU A 480 27.46 -1.45 11.31
N ASP A 481 27.00 -1.35 10.07
CA ASP A 481 26.50 -0.09 9.51
C ASP A 481 25.16 0.31 10.15
N GLY A 482 24.29 -0.66 10.43
CA GLY A 482 23.08 -0.45 11.20
C GLY A 482 23.35 0.05 12.62
N VAL A 483 24.45 -0.38 13.26
CA VAL A 483 24.90 0.15 14.56
C VAL A 483 25.27 1.62 14.46
N LYS A 484 25.98 2.03 13.40
CA LYS A 484 26.34 3.44 13.18
C LYS A 484 25.10 4.32 12.95
N ASN A 485 24.08 3.76 12.29
CA ASN A 485 22.88 4.49 11.88
C ASN A 485 21.70 4.35 12.88
N GLY A 486 21.87 3.61 13.97
CA GLY A 486 20.86 3.46 15.03
C GLY A 486 19.70 2.52 14.69
N THR A 487 19.84 1.68 13.67
CA THR A 487 18.85 0.66 13.27
C THR A 487 19.17 -0.73 13.85
N VAL A 488 20.41 -0.91 14.32
CA VAL A 488 20.90 -2.10 15.01
C VAL A 488 21.59 -1.69 16.31
N PHE A 489 21.50 -2.51 17.35
CA PHE A 489 22.10 -2.28 18.65
C PHE A 489 23.05 -3.42 18.98
N LYS A 490 24.19 -3.12 19.59
CA LYS A 490 25.24 -4.10 19.90
C LYS A 490 25.62 -4.02 21.36
N GLY A 491 25.89 -5.17 21.97
CA GLY A 491 26.42 -5.27 23.33
C GLY A 491 27.28 -6.50 23.52
N ASP A 492 28.40 -6.35 24.22
CA ASP A 492 29.29 -7.48 24.55
C ASP A 492 28.66 -8.35 25.66
N THR A 493 27.82 -7.76 26.51
CA THR A 493 27.01 -8.42 27.54
C THR A 493 25.53 -8.09 27.36
N VAL A 494 24.65 -8.81 28.06
CA VAL A 494 23.20 -8.52 28.05
C VAL A 494 22.91 -7.13 28.62
N GLU A 495 23.66 -6.71 29.64
CA GLU A 495 23.56 -5.39 30.23
C GLU A 495 23.97 -4.28 29.25
N ASP A 496 25.03 -4.49 28.48
CA ASP A 496 25.46 -3.55 27.43
C ASP A 496 24.42 -3.46 26.30
N LEU A 497 23.87 -4.61 25.88
CA LEU A 497 22.83 -4.66 24.86
C LEU A 497 21.56 -3.93 25.33
N ALA A 498 21.12 -4.20 26.57
CA ALA A 498 19.95 -3.54 27.14
C ALA A 498 20.11 -2.02 27.18
N LYS A 499 21.31 -1.55 27.57
CA LYS A 499 21.66 -0.13 27.56
C LYS A 499 21.60 0.45 26.16
N ALA A 500 22.14 -0.25 25.16
CA ALA A 500 22.12 0.20 23.76
C ALA A 500 20.68 0.30 23.22
N MET A 501 19.84 -0.71 23.49
CA MET A 501 18.44 -0.75 23.07
C MET A 501 17.52 0.23 23.83
N GLY A 502 17.96 0.72 25.01
CA GLY A 502 17.14 1.52 25.90
C GLY A 502 16.05 0.72 26.63
N VAL A 503 16.29 -0.57 26.89
CA VAL A 503 15.36 -1.46 27.63
C VAL A 503 15.87 -1.78 29.04
N ASP A 504 14.99 -2.31 29.90
CA ASP A 504 15.40 -2.71 31.25
C ASP A 504 16.35 -3.92 31.22
N ALA A 505 17.55 -3.76 31.79
CA ALA A 505 18.59 -4.77 31.77
C ALA A 505 18.22 -6.04 32.56
N ASN A 506 17.49 -5.90 33.67
CA ASN A 506 17.08 -7.06 34.47
C ASN A 506 16.02 -7.89 33.75
N ALA A 507 15.07 -7.22 33.09
CA ALA A 507 14.04 -7.86 32.28
C ALA A 507 14.67 -8.62 31.11
N LEU A 508 15.55 -7.97 30.34
CA LEU A 508 16.21 -8.61 29.21
C LEU A 508 17.07 -9.81 29.66
N LYS A 509 17.84 -9.65 30.75
CA LYS A 509 18.64 -10.74 31.34
C LYS A 509 17.77 -11.92 31.75
N LYS A 510 16.64 -11.67 32.39
CA LYS A 510 15.69 -12.73 32.77
C LYS A 510 15.17 -13.45 31.53
N THR A 511 14.81 -12.73 30.47
CA THR A 511 14.32 -13.30 29.22
C THR A 511 15.37 -14.16 28.52
N ILE A 512 16.60 -13.66 28.34
CA ILE A 512 17.68 -14.42 27.69
C ILE A 512 18.08 -15.64 28.53
N THR A 513 18.17 -15.51 29.86
CA THR A 513 18.49 -16.62 30.76
C THR A 513 17.44 -17.72 30.67
N ALA A 514 16.14 -17.36 30.69
CA ALA A 514 15.05 -18.32 30.58
C ALA A 514 15.07 -19.03 29.22
N TYR A 515 15.24 -18.28 28.12
CA TYR A 515 15.30 -18.86 26.78
C TYR A 515 16.49 -19.81 26.61
N ASN A 516 17.68 -19.44 27.10
CA ASN A 516 18.85 -20.33 27.05
C ASN A 516 18.65 -21.61 27.87
N ALA A 517 17.93 -21.55 28.99
CA ALA A 517 17.56 -22.73 29.77
C ALA A 517 16.55 -23.61 29.02
N ASP A 518 15.56 -23.02 28.36
CA ASP A 518 14.60 -23.73 27.50
C ASP A 518 15.30 -24.41 26.32
N CYS A 519 16.30 -23.76 25.71
CA CYS A 519 17.17 -24.39 24.70
C CYS A 519 17.89 -25.62 25.23
N ALA A 520 18.43 -25.56 26.46
CA ALA A 520 19.08 -26.71 27.09
C ALA A 520 18.09 -27.85 27.41
N ASN A 521 16.84 -27.51 27.70
CA ASN A 521 15.75 -28.47 27.94
C ASN A 521 15.13 -29.03 26.64
N GLY A 522 15.38 -28.40 25.49
CA GLY A 522 14.82 -28.80 24.19
C GLY A 522 13.35 -28.45 24.00
N SER A 523 12.79 -27.51 24.76
CA SER A 523 11.38 -27.12 24.68
C SER A 523 11.17 -25.68 25.14
N ASP A 524 10.50 -24.87 24.30
CA ASP A 524 10.07 -23.52 24.66
C ASP A 524 8.82 -23.61 25.56
N ALA A 525 9.00 -23.35 26.85
CA ALA A 525 7.96 -23.56 27.85
C ALA A 525 6.82 -22.53 27.78
N VAL A 526 7.01 -21.42 27.06
CA VAL A 526 6.05 -20.31 27.02
C VAL A 526 5.30 -20.27 25.69
N TYR A 527 6.04 -20.29 24.59
CA TYR A 527 5.47 -20.03 23.26
C TYR A 527 5.45 -21.25 22.34
N GLY A 528 6.11 -22.34 22.72
CA GLY A 528 6.08 -23.59 21.96
C GLY A 528 6.78 -23.52 20.60
N LYS A 529 7.76 -22.62 20.43
CA LYS A 529 8.66 -22.57 19.27
C LYS A 529 9.23 -23.95 18.94
N ASP A 530 9.28 -24.32 17.67
CA ASP A 530 9.83 -25.61 17.26
C ASP A 530 11.29 -25.75 17.75
N SER A 531 11.55 -26.84 18.49
CA SER A 531 12.85 -27.17 19.07
C SER A 531 14.02 -27.12 18.09
N LYS A 532 13.79 -27.39 16.79
CA LYS A 532 14.85 -27.32 15.78
C LYS A 532 15.37 -25.89 15.55
N TYR A 533 14.54 -24.87 15.83
CA TYR A 533 14.88 -23.45 15.76
C TYR A 533 15.36 -22.87 17.10
N MET A 534 15.43 -23.68 18.15
CA MET A 534 15.87 -23.21 19.46
C MET A 534 17.40 -23.24 19.56
N LEU A 535 18.03 -22.07 19.50
CA LEU A 535 19.47 -21.90 19.68
C LEU A 535 19.76 -20.98 20.86
N SER A 536 20.61 -21.43 21.79
CA SER A 536 21.09 -20.58 22.89
C SER A 536 21.87 -19.38 22.33
N LEU A 537 21.64 -18.20 22.89
CA LEU A 537 22.38 -16.99 22.51
C LEU A 537 23.77 -16.91 23.14
N GLY A 538 24.11 -17.82 24.06
CA GLY A 538 25.40 -17.83 24.75
C GLY A 538 25.64 -16.55 25.56
N ASP A 539 26.93 -16.23 25.77
CA ASP A 539 27.39 -15.11 26.60
C ASP A 539 27.68 -13.81 25.81
N GLY A 540 27.31 -13.77 24.52
CA GLY A 540 27.53 -12.63 23.63
C GLY A 540 28.83 -12.72 22.81
N PRO A 541 29.18 -11.67 22.03
CA PRO A 541 28.41 -10.44 21.82
C PRO A 541 27.07 -10.66 21.13
N TYR A 542 26.19 -9.67 21.22
CA TYR A 542 24.83 -9.71 20.67
C TYR A 542 24.57 -8.54 19.71
N TYR A 543 23.71 -8.79 18.71
CA TYR A 543 23.12 -7.76 17.85
C TYR A 543 21.60 -7.79 18.01
N ALA A 544 20.97 -6.62 18.10
CA ALA A 544 19.52 -6.46 18.12
C ALA A 544 19.08 -5.54 16.97
N VAL A 545 18.33 -6.05 16.01
CA VAL A 545 17.78 -5.28 14.88
C VAL A 545 16.43 -4.69 15.28
N LYS A 546 16.26 -3.38 15.10
CA LYS A 546 14.96 -2.71 15.30
C LYS A 546 14.01 -3.08 14.16
N ALA A 547 12.86 -3.63 14.50
CA ALA A 547 11.87 -4.13 13.56
C ALA A 547 10.49 -3.51 13.80
N ARG A 548 9.66 -3.40 12.77
CA ARG A 548 8.31 -2.81 12.82
C ARG A 548 7.32 -3.59 11.95
N PRO A 549 6.01 -3.56 12.28
CA PRO A 549 4.98 -4.18 11.45
C PRO A 549 4.81 -3.48 10.10
N VAL A 550 4.33 -4.23 9.12
CA VAL A 550 3.93 -3.74 7.79
C VAL A 550 2.47 -4.12 7.53
N SER A 551 1.75 -3.26 6.80
CA SER A 551 0.37 -3.50 6.35
C SER A 551 0.27 -3.42 4.83
N LEU A 552 -0.56 -4.24 4.21
CA LEU A 552 -0.90 -4.17 2.78
C LEU A 552 -1.90 -3.05 2.45
N GLY A 553 -2.41 -2.36 3.47
CA GLY A 553 -3.30 -1.22 3.34
C GLY A 553 -4.43 -1.22 4.37
N GLY A 554 -4.98 -0.04 4.61
CA GLY A 554 -6.21 0.14 5.38
C GLY A 554 -7.42 -0.10 4.51
N ILE A 555 -8.38 -0.90 4.98
CA ILE A 555 -9.60 -1.29 4.26
C ILE A 555 -10.86 -1.04 5.10
N GLY A 556 -12.01 -0.95 4.45
CA GLY A 556 -13.31 -0.67 5.06
C GLY A 556 -13.65 0.82 5.10
N GLY A 557 -14.66 1.14 5.91
CA GLY A 557 -15.19 2.49 6.08
C GLY A 557 -16.55 2.73 5.42
N VAL A 558 -16.86 2.06 4.31
CA VAL A 558 -18.20 2.07 3.69
C VAL A 558 -19.01 0.89 4.20
N LEU A 559 -20.16 1.17 4.81
CA LEU A 559 -21.08 0.14 5.28
C LEU A 559 -22.02 -0.29 4.14
N VAL A 560 -22.08 -1.59 3.86
CA VAL A 560 -22.94 -2.20 2.85
C VAL A 560 -23.78 -3.31 3.45
N ASN A 561 -24.91 -3.65 2.84
CA ASN A 561 -25.58 -4.91 3.12
C ASN A 561 -24.92 -6.06 2.33
N SER A 562 -25.41 -7.29 2.51
CA SER A 562 -24.87 -8.47 1.82
C SER A 562 -25.07 -8.48 0.29
N ASN A 563 -25.80 -7.50 -0.27
CA ASN A 563 -25.96 -7.29 -1.71
C ASN A 563 -25.04 -6.17 -2.26
N LEU A 564 -24.09 -5.67 -1.46
CA LEU A 564 -23.19 -4.57 -1.79
C LEU A 564 -23.89 -3.21 -1.99
N GLU A 565 -25.14 -3.08 -1.54
CA GLU A 565 -25.85 -1.79 -1.49
C GLU A 565 -25.36 -0.99 -0.27
N VAL A 566 -25.03 0.29 -0.47
CA VAL A 566 -24.60 1.14 0.63
C VAL A 566 -25.79 1.42 1.55
N ILE A 567 -25.58 1.23 2.85
CA ILE A 567 -26.63 1.36 3.86
C ILE A 567 -26.28 2.42 4.91
N LYS A 568 -27.32 2.95 5.54
CA LYS A 568 -27.24 3.74 6.76
C LYS A 568 -26.94 2.83 7.96
N GLN A 569 -26.63 3.45 9.10
CA GLN A 569 -26.36 2.73 10.34
C GLN A 569 -27.53 1.87 10.83
N ASP A 570 -28.76 2.22 10.47
CA ASP A 570 -29.99 1.47 10.81
C ASP A 570 -30.36 0.39 9.78
N GLY A 571 -29.54 0.20 8.74
CA GLY A 571 -29.80 -0.75 7.66
C GLY A 571 -30.63 -0.20 6.50
N THR A 572 -31.06 1.06 6.54
CA THR A 572 -31.77 1.69 5.41
C THR A 572 -30.86 1.79 4.20
N VAL A 573 -31.29 1.26 3.05
CA VAL A 573 -30.55 1.34 1.78
C VAL A 573 -30.55 2.77 1.24
N ILE A 574 -29.39 3.23 0.75
CA ILE A 574 -29.29 4.41 -0.11
C ILE A 574 -29.46 3.92 -1.56
N GLY A 575 -30.65 4.13 -2.12
CA GLY A 575 -31.03 3.61 -3.43
C GLY A 575 -30.08 4.07 -4.53
N GLY A 576 -29.63 3.10 -5.36
CA GLY A 576 -28.71 3.34 -6.45
C GLY A 576 -27.24 3.52 -6.04
N LEU A 577 -26.88 3.43 -4.76
CA LEU A 577 -25.49 3.49 -4.32
C LEU A 577 -24.95 2.10 -3.96
N TYR A 578 -23.86 1.70 -4.61
CA TYR A 578 -23.17 0.44 -4.38
C TYR A 578 -21.70 0.68 -4.04
N ALA A 579 -21.04 -0.29 -3.40
CA ALA A 579 -19.60 -0.22 -3.13
C ALA A 579 -18.94 -1.59 -3.23
N ALA A 580 -17.69 -1.64 -3.71
CA ALA A 580 -16.93 -2.89 -3.84
C ALA A 580 -15.42 -2.71 -3.61
N GLY A 581 -14.74 -3.82 -3.33
CA GLY A 581 -13.30 -3.84 -3.08
C GLY A 581 -12.93 -3.34 -1.67
N ASN A 582 -11.73 -2.77 -1.54
CA ASN A 582 -11.13 -2.47 -0.23
C ASN A 582 -11.85 -1.39 0.60
N GLU A 583 -12.87 -0.72 0.10
CA GLU A 583 -13.62 0.27 0.88
C GLU A 583 -14.79 -0.32 1.68
N ILE A 584 -15.26 -1.52 1.32
CA ILE A 584 -16.38 -2.15 2.01
C ILE A 584 -15.94 -2.68 3.36
N ALA A 585 -16.74 -2.41 4.37
CA ALA A 585 -16.53 -2.89 5.73
C ALA A 585 -17.09 -4.30 5.94
N GLU A 586 -16.85 -4.85 7.14
CA GLU A 586 -17.51 -6.05 7.68
C GLU A 586 -17.22 -7.36 6.96
N ILE A 587 -16.38 -7.39 5.92
CA ILE A 587 -15.94 -8.67 5.33
C ILE A 587 -14.68 -9.22 6.03
N TYR A 588 -13.90 -8.37 6.72
CA TYR A 588 -12.68 -8.72 7.45
C TYR A 588 -12.75 -8.29 8.92
N ASN A 589 -12.03 -9.01 9.79
CA ASN A 589 -11.94 -8.64 11.20
C ASN A 589 -10.60 -8.01 11.64
N ASN A 590 -9.45 -8.66 11.41
CA ASN A 590 -8.20 -8.30 12.10
C ASN A 590 -6.93 -8.21 11.22
N SER A 591 -6.76 -9.06 10.20
CA SER A 591 -5.48 -9.25 9.52
C SER A 591 -5.67 -9.65 8.06
N TYR A 592 -4.59 -9.66 7.29
CA TYR A 592 -4.59 -10.28 5.96
C TYR A 592 -5.01 -11.76 6.03
N PRO A 593 -5.84 -12.26 5.09
CA PRO A 593 -6.45 -13.60 5.11
C PRO A 593 -5.45 -14.76 5.01
N LEU A 594 -5.87 -15.93 5.53
CA LEU A 594 -5.24 -17.23 5.23
C LEU A 594 -5.77 -17.91 3.95
N VAL A 595 -6.70 -17.26 3.25
CA VAL A 595 -7.20 -17.70 1.94
C VAL A 595 -6.62 -16.77 0.87
N GLU A 596 -5.83 -17.34 -0.02
CA GLU A 596 -5.07 -16.59 -1.02
C GLU A 596 -5.98 -15.90 -2.04
N GLY A 597 -5.64 -14.66 -2.39
CA GLY A 597 -6.33 -13.87 -3.40
C GLY A 597 -7.67 -13.28 -2.99
N ILE A 598 -8.10 -13.42 -1.72
CA ILE A 598 -9.43 -12.97 -1.23
C ILE A 598 -9.69 -11.48 -1.50
N THR A 599 -8.67 -10.65 -1.33
CA THR A 599 -8.80 -9.19 -1.42
C THR A 599 -9.05 -8.78 -2.86
N LEU A 600 -8.36 -9.43 -3.79
CA LEU A 600 -8.57 -9.17 -5.21
C LEU A 600 -9.87 -9.82 -5.71
N MET A 601 -10.30 -10.96 -5.16
CA MET A 601 -11.63 -11.53 -5.40
C MET A 601 -12.75 -10.57 -4.94
N THR A 602 -12.62 -9.99 -3.75
CA THR A 602 -13.56 -8.99 -3.23
C THR A 602 -13.65 -7.77 -4.15
N ALA A 603 -12.53 -7.35 -4.73
CA ALA A 603 -12.52 -6.27 -5.70
C ALA A 603 -13.14 -6.68 -7.05
N LEU A 604 -12.60 -7.70 -7.73
CA LEU A 604 -12.98 -8.05 -9.09
C LEU A 604 -14.42 -8.58 -9.16
N THR A 605 -14.75 -9.55 -8.31
CA THR A 605 -16.08 -10.17 -8.25
C THR A 605 -17.11 -9.22 -7.64
N GLY A 606 -16.76 -8.51 -6.56
CA GLY A 606 -17.64 -7.50 -5.98
C GLY A 606 -17.95 -6.38 -6.98
N GLY A 607 -16.94 -5.91 -7.72
CA GLY A 607 -17.11 -4.92 -8.78
C GLY A 607 -18.06 -5.41 -9.88
N ARG A 608 -17.90 -6.65 -10.37
CA ARG A 608 -18.81 -7.26 -11.34
C ARG A 608 -20.25 -7.30 -10.83
N ILE A 609 -20.47 -7.76 -9.59
CA ILE A 609 -21.80 -7.79 -8.95
C ILE A 609 -22.41 -6.39 -8.89
N CYS A 610 -21.65 -5.39 -8.42
CA CYS A 610 -22.11 -4.00 -8.38
C CYS A 610 -22.44 -3.44 -9.76
N GLY A 611 -21.65 -3.79 -10.79
CA GLY A 611 -21.92 -3.38 -12.17
C GLY A 611 -23.24 -3.92 -12.71
N GLU A 612 -23.54 -5.20 -12.47
CA GLU A 612 -24.83 -5.82 -12.83
C GLU A 612 -25.99 -5.15 -12.09
N ALA A 613 -25.86 -5.00 -10.77
CA ALA A 613 -26.91 -4.41 -9.93
C ALA A 613 -27.18 -2.94 -10.29
N ALA A 614 -26.14 -2.14 -10.52
CA ALA A 614 -26.27 -0.74 -10.91
C ALA A 614 -26.93 -0.57 -12.28
N ALA A 615 -26.56 -1.41 -13.27
CA ALA A 615 -27.21 -1.39 -14.58
C ALA A 615 -28.69 -1.81 -14.51
N GLU A 616 -29.00 -2.84 -13.72
CA GLU A 616 -30.39 -3.26 -13.48
C GLU A 616 -31.20 -2.16 -12.77
N TYR A 617 -30.59 -1.45 -11.83
CA TYR A 617 -31.24 -0.34 -11.13
C TYR A 617 -31.55 0.84 -12.05
N ALA A 618 -30.61 1.22 -12.91
CA ALA A 618 -30.75 2.37 -13.80
C ALA A 618 -31.70 2.14 -14.99
N THR A 619 -31.99 0.88 -15.32
CA THR A 619 -32.86 0.51 -16.45
C THR A 619 -34.32 0.23 -16.04
N LYS A 620 -34.65 0.31 -14.74
CA LYS A 620 -36.00 0.21 -14.18
C LYS A 620 -36.68 1.57 -14.10
#